data_AF-A0A7X1U092-F1
#
_entry.id   AF-A0A7X1U092-F1
#
_cell.length_a   1.000
_cell.length_b   1.000
_cell.length_c   1.000
_cell.angle_alpha   90.00
_cell.angle_beta   90.00
_cell.angle_gamma   90.00
#
_symmetry.space_group_name_H-M   'P 1'
#
loop_
_entity.id
_entity.type
_entity.pdbx_description
1 polymer ?
#
loop_
_entity_poly.entity_id
_entity_poly.type
_entity_poly.pdbx_seq_one_letter_code
_entity_poly.pdbx_strand_id
1 'polypeptide(L)'
;MVGKRICRGITSKGERCLAAPLRDSDFCTFHDPEHNEAVASGRKLGGQRRRSEGALAAAYDFDGLNSVMELRRLLEIATLDTLNLGNSIARNRALMSAVLAGAKLLEAGELEERLADVEAALGQRSVRKGR
;
A
#
# COMPACT_ATOMS: atom_id res chain seq x y z
N MET A 1 41.39 -11.01 -9.99
CA MET A 1 40.09 -10.32 -9.78
C MET A 1 39.20 -10.68 -10.96
N VAL A 2 38.14 -11.48 -10.77
CA VAL A 2 37.16 -11.74 -11.83
C VAL A 2 36.31 -10.47 -11.96
N GLY A 3 36.39 -9.79 -13.11
CA GLY A 3 35.62 -8.57 -13.36
C GLY A 3 34.12 -8.85 -13.19
N LYS A 4 33.38 -7.88 -12.62
CA LYS A 4 31.91 -8.01 -12.50
C LYS A 4 31.33 -8.22 -13.90
N ARG A 5 30.66 -9.35 -14.12
CA ARG A 5 29.94 -9.62 -15.38
C ARG A 5 28.81 -8.58 -15.55
N ILE A 6 28.66 -8.07 -16.76
CA ILE A 6 27.59 -7.14 -17.14
C ILE A 6 26.81 -7.70 -18.32
N CYS A 7 25.52 -7.43 -18.36
CA CYS A 7 24.62 -7.82 -19.45
C CYS A 7 25.11 -7.25 -20.79
N ARG A 8 25.13 -8.06 -21.86
CA ARG A 8 25.51 -7.61 -23.21
C ARG A 8 24.40 -6.89 -23.98
N GLY A 9 23.18 -6.82 -23.43
CA GLY A 9 22.02 -6.18 -24.06
C GLY A 9 22.14 -4.65 -24.21
N ILE A 10 21.41 -4.11 -25.19
CA ILE A 10 21.29 -2.67 -25.45
C ILE A 10 19.89 -2.21 -25.02
N THR A 11 19.83 -1.14 -24.24
CA THR A 11 18.56 -0.55 -23.78
C THR A 11 17.79 0.10 -24.91
N SER A 12 16.52 0.44 -24.69
CA SER A 12 15.70 1.17 -25.67
C SER A 12 16.25 2.54 -26.06
N LYS A 13 17.20 3.10 -25.30
CA LYS A 13 17.90 4.36 -25.59
C LYS A 13 19.19 4.16 -26.41
N GLY A 14 19.54 2.92 -26.77
CA GLY A 14 20.78 2.60 -27.49
C GLY A 14 22.01 2.45 -26.59
N GLU A 15 21.85 2.57 -25.27
CA GLU A 15 22.95 2.47 -24.30
C GLU A 15 23.20 1.02 -23.84
N ARG A 16 24.42 0.70 -23.40
CA ARG A 16 24.72 -0.63 -22.84
C ARG A 16 23.99 -0.85 -21.51
N CYS A 17 23.38 -2.02 -21.36
CA CYS A 17 22.74 -2.42 -20.11
C CYS A 17 23.79 -2.66 -19.01
N LEU A 18 23.59 -2.05 -17.84
CA LEU A 18 24.50 -2.16 -16.69
C LEU A 18 24.07 -3.23 -15.68
N ALA A 19 22.98 -3.96 -15.95
CA ALA A 19 22.47 -4.98 -15.07
C ALA A 19 23.40 -6.20 -15.02
N ALA A 20 23.37 -6.93 -13.90
CA ALA A 20 24.04 -8.22 -13.80
C ALA A 20 23.34 -9.24 -14.72
N PRO A 21 24.09 -10.03 -15.51
CA PRO A 21 23.53 -11.10 -16.31
C PRO A 21 23.11 -12.28 -15.43
N LEU A 22 22.28 -13.18 -15.99
CA LEU A 22 21.90 -14.42 -15.32
C LEU A 22 23.12 -15.35 -15.14
N ARG A 23 22.97 -16.36 -14.30
CA ARG A 23 24.06 -17.32 -14.01
C ARG A 23 24.53 -18.02 -15.28
N ASP A 24 23.58 -18.47 -16.11
CA ASP A 24 23.83 -19.31 -17.28
C ASP A 24 23.61 -18.58 -18.62
N SER A 25 23.60 -17.24 -18.61
CA SER A 25 23.42 -16.42 -19.82
C SER A 25 24.24 -15.15 -19.75
N ASP A 26 24.59 -14.58 -20.92
CA ASP A 26 25.27 -13.29 -21.05
C ASP A 26 24.33 -12.08 -20.98
N PHE A 27 23.03 -12.32 -20.79
CA PHE A 27 21.99 -11.30 -20.70
C PHE A 27 21.34 -11.30 -19.31
N CYS A 28 20.79 -10.16 -18.91
CA CYS A 28 19.91 -10.07 -17.75
C CYS A 28 18.51 -10.54 -18.11
N THR A 29 17.66 -10.76 -17.10
CA THR A 29 16.28 -11.28 -17.28
C THR A 29 15.44 -10.49 -18.30
N PHE A 30 15.72 -9.21 -18.52
CA PHE A 30 14.99 -8.36 -19.46
C PHE A 30 15.52 -8.38 -20.90
N HIS A 31 16.75 -8.84 -21.13
CA HIS A 31 17.38 -8.90 -22.45
C HIS A 31 17.65 -10.34 -22.92
N ASP A 32 17.44 -11.32 -22.05
CA ASP A 32 17.59 -12.73 -22.37
C ASP A 32 16.40 -13.22 -23.21
N PRO A 33 16.62 -13.75 -24.43
CA PRO A 33 15.54 -14.19 -25.30
C PRO A 33 14.68 -15.32 -24.73
N GLU A 34 15.28 -16.24 -23.96
CA GLU A 34 14.59 -17.38 -23.35
C GLU A 34 13.66 -16.91 -22.21
N HIS A 35 13.96 -15.77 -21.61
CA HIS A 35 13.17 -15.20 -20.51
C HIS A 35 12.13 -14.16 -20.95
N ASN A 36 12.05 -13.83 -22.24
CA ASN A 36 11.12 -12.83 -22.76
C ASN A 36 9.65 -13.14 -22.43
N GLU A 37 9.24 -14.40 -22.56
CA GLU A 37 7.87 -14.83 -22.24
C GLU A 37 7.57 -14.70 -20.75
N ALA A 38 8.52 -15.07 -19.88
CA ALA A 38 8.40 -14.94 -18.43
C ALA A 38 8.31 -13.46 -18.00
N VAL A 39 9.09 -12.57 -18.62
CA VAL A 39 8.98 -11.12 -18.37
C VAL A 39 7.64 -10.57 -18.86
N ALA A 40 7.19 -10.98 -20.04
CA ALA A 40 5.91 -10.54 -20.60
C ALA A 40 4.73 -11.00 -19.74
N SER A 41 4.73 -12.26 -19.28
CA SER A 41 3.71 -12.78 -18.37
C SER A 41 3.75 -12.07 -17.01
N GLY A 42 4.95 -11.84 -16.45
CA GLY A 42 5.13 -11.07 -15.23
C GLY A 42 4.59 -9.64 -15.32
N ARG A 43 4.83 -8.95 -16.44
CA ARG A 43 4.26 -7.61 -16.71
C ARG A 43 2.73 -7.65 -16.82
N LYS A 44 2.18 -8.64 -17.53
CA LYS A 44 0.71 -8.83 -17.65
C LYS A 44 0.08 -9.06 -16.29
N LEU A 45 0.65 -9.94 -15.47
CA LEU A 45 0.18 -10.25 -14.13
C LEU A 45 0.27 -9.03 -13.20
N GLY A 46 1.39 -8.30 -13.22
CA GLY A 46 1.55 -7.06 -12.46
C GLY A 46 0.56 -5.96 -12.91
N GLY A 47 0.26 -5.88 -14.21
CA GLY A 47 -0.78 -5.01 -14.74
C GLY A 47 -2.19 -5.40 -14.30
N GLN A 48 -2.51 -6.70 -14.31
CA GLN A 48 -3.78 -7.21 -13.80
C GLN A 48 -3.94 -6.90 -12.31
N ARG A 49 -2.92 -7.17 -11.48
CA ARG A 49 -2.95 -6.86 -10.05
C ARG A 49 -3.22 -5.39 -9.77
N ARG A 50 -2.47 -4.47 -10.42
CA ARG A 50 -2.69 -3.03 -10.22
C ARG A 50 -4.10 -2.57 -10.60
N ARG A 51 -4.68 -3.14 -11.66
CA ARG A 51 -6.07 -2.84 -12.03
C ARG A 51 -7.05 -3.38 -11.00
N SER A 52 -6.84 -4.61 -10.52
CA SER A 52 -7.68 -5.21 -9.48
C SER A 52 -7.58 -4.45 -8.16
N GLU A 53 -6.38 -4.07 -7.74
CA GLU A 53 -6.15 -3.26 -6.55
C GLU A 53 -6.82 -1.89 -6.66
N GLY A 54 -6.65 -1.19 -7.79
CA GLY A 54 -7.33 0.08 -8.03
C GLY A 54 -8.86 -0.03 -8.09
N ALA A 55 -9.38 -1.12 -8.66
CA ALA A 55 -10.82 -1.38 -8.69
C ALA A 55 -11.37 -1.66 -7.28
N LEU A 56 -10.62 -2.39 -6.44
CA LEU A 56 -11.00 -2.64 -5.05
C LEU A 56 -10.95 -1.35 -4.23
N ALA A 57 -9.87 -0.56 -4.34
CA ALA A 57 -9.75 0.74 -3.70
C ALA A 57 -10.95 1.64 -4.04
N ALA A 58 -11.31 1.73 -5.33
CA ALA A 58 -12.46 2.51 -5.78
C ALA A 58 -13.80 1.95 -5.27
N ALA A 59 -14.00 0.62 -5.29
CA ALA A 59 -15.24 0.00 -4.85
C ALA A 59 -15.51 0.20 -3.36
N TYR A 60 -14.44 0.26 -2.55
CA TYR A 60 -14.53 0.38 -1.11
C TYR A 60 -14.33 1.82 -0.59
N ASP A 61 -14.10 2.78 -1.49
CA ASP A 61 -13.72 4.16 -1.14
C ASP A 61 -12.54 4.16 -0.16
N PHE A 62 -11.49 3.45 -0.55
CA PHE A 62 -10.35 3.12 0.29
C PHE A 62 -9.06 3.63 -0.33
N ASP A 63 -8.56 4.75 0.19
CA ASP A 63 -7.34 5.41 -0.30
C ASP A 63 -6.07 5.06 0.50
N GLY A 64 -6.20 4.40 1.66
CA GLY A 64 -5.03 4.08 2.50
C GLY A 64 -5.35 3.69 3.93
N LEU A 65 -4.32 3.73 4.79
CA LEU A 65 -4.39 3.48 6.25
C LEU A 65 -3.63 4.56 7.03
N ASN A 66 -3.56 5.76 6.47
CA ASN A 66 -2.72 6.85 6.97
C ASN A 66 -3.48 7.81 7.90
N SER A 67 -4.79 7.64 8.07
CA SER A 67 -5.62 8.46 8.95
C SER A 67 -6.60 7.62 9.77
N VAL A 68 -7.09 8.19 10.89
CA VAL A 68 -8.16 7.59 11.69
C VAL A 68 -9.41 7.35 10.84
N MET A 69 -9.75 8.27 9.93
CA MET A 69 -10.89 8.14 9.04
C MET A 69 -10.76 6.95 8.08
N GLU A 70 -9.59 6.79 7.45
CA GLU A 70 -9.29 5.66 6.56
C GLU A 70 -9.34 4.32 7.31
N LEU A 71 -8.78 4.26 8.53
CA LEU A 71 -8.82 3.07 9.37
C LEU A 71 -10.25 2.70 9.79
N ARG A 72 -11.08 3.70 10.13
CA ARG A 72 -12.50 3.49 10.45
C ARG A 72 -13.26 2.92 9.26
N ARG A 73 -13.03 3.46 8.06
CA ARG A 73 -13.67 2.97 6.84
C ARG A 73 -13.37 1.50 6.58
N LEU A 74 -12.10 1.09 6.68
CA LEU A 74 -11.74 -0.32 6.53
C LEU A 74 -12.37 -1.20 7.61
N LEU A 75 -12.40 -0.73 8.85
CA LEU A 75 -13.01 -1.45 9.96
C LEU A 75 -14.52 -1.67 9.75
N GLU A 76 -15.24 -0.68 9.24
CA GLU A 76 -16.67 -0.78 8.90
C GLU A 76 -16.90 -1.84 7.84
N ILE A 77 -16.13 -1.81 6.74
CA ILE A 77 -16.20 -2.79 5.66
C ILE A 77 -15.96 -4.20 6.20
N ALA A 78 -14.85 -4.39 6.94
CA ALA A 78 -14.50 -5.69 7.50
C ALA A 78 -15.58 -6.20 8.47
N THR A 79 -16.21 -5.31 9.23
CA THR A 79 -17.30 -5.66 10.15
C THR A 79 -18.54 -6.11 9.39
N LEU A 80 -18.94 -5.39 8.35
CA LEU A 80 -20.09 -5.74 7.50
C LEU A 80 -19.87 -7.08 6.78
N ASP A 81 -18.70 -7.28 6.19
CA ASP A 81 -18.33 -8.54 5.54
C ASP A 81 -18.34 -9.70 6.54
N THR A 82 -17.80 -9.47 7.75
CA THR A 82 -17.81 -10.47 8.82
C THR A 82 -19.23 -10.81 9.27
N LEU A 83 -20.14 -9.83 9.37
CA LEU A 83 -21.55 -10.06 9.71
C LEU A 83 -22.28 -10.90 8.65
N ASN A 84 -21.86 -10.80 7.39
CA ASN A 84 -22.42 -11.59 6.29
C ASN A 84 -21.96 -13.06 6.29
N LEU A 85 -20.98 -13.43 7.14
CA LEU A 85 -20.53 -14.81 7.31
C LEU A 85 -21.47 -15.62 8.21
N GLY A 86 -21.49 -16.94 7.99
CA GLY A 86 -22.20 -17.88 8.85
C GLY A 86 -21.80 -17.79 10.32
N ASN A 87 -22.78 -18.02 11.21
CA ASN A 87 -22.56 -17.99 12.66
C ASN A 87 -21.45 -18.97 13.05
N SER A 88 -20.42 -18.48 13.75
CA SER A 88 -19.33 -19.30 14.28
C SER A 88 -18.62 -18.59 15.44
N ILE A 89 -17.88 -19.35 16.25
CA ILE A 89 -17.03 -18.78 17.30
C ILE A 89 -15.98 -17.84 16.70
N ALA A 90 -15.43 -18.19 15.53
CA ALA A 90 -14.46 -17.35 14.82
C ALA A 90 -15.06 -15.99 14.44
N ARG A 91 -16.29 -15.97 13.91
CA ARG A 91 -17.01 -14.74 13.59
C ARG A 91 -17.21 -13.87 14.83
N ASN A 92 -17.69 -14.47 15.93
CA ASN A 92 -17.91 -13.73 17.17
C ASN A 92 -16.60 -13.11 17.69
N ARG A 93 -15.48 -13.85 17.61
CA ARG A 93 -14.15 -13.32 17.98
C ARG A 93 -13.72 -12.16 17.08
N ALA A 94 -13.88 -12.29 15.77
CA ALA A 94 -13.57 -11.22 14.83
C ALA A 94 -14.39 -9.95 15.12
N LEU A 95 -15.69 -10.09 15.40
CA LEU A 95 -16.55 -8.96 15.77
C LEU A 95 -16.14 -8.32 17.11
N MET A 96 -15.77 -9.12 18.12
CA MET A 96 -15.24 -8.58 19.39
C MET A 96 -13.94 -7.80 19.16
N SER A 97 -13.02 -8.32 18.34
CA SER A 97 -11.80 -7.61 17.95
C SER A 97 -12.10 -6.32 17.18
N ALA A 98 -13.10 -6.33 16.30
CA ALA A 98 -13.53 -5.14 15.57
C ALA A 98 -14.07 -4.05 16.51
N VAL A 99 -14.87 -4.42 17.51
CA VAL A 99 -15.36 -3.49 18.55
C VAL A 99 -14.20 -2.86 19.33
N LEU A 100 -13.21 -3.68 19.74
CA LEU A 100 -12.03 -3.17 20.46
C LEU A 100 -11.19 -2.23 19.59
N ALA A 101 -11.03 -2.52 18.30
CA ALA A 101 -10.36 -1.63 17.37
C ALA A 101 -11.14 -0.33 17.18
N GLY A 102 -12.46 -0.41 17.07
CA GLY A 102 -13.35 0.74 16.94
C GLY A 102 -13.26 1.69 18.13
N ALA A 103 -13.26 1.16 19.35
CA ALA A 103 -13.08 1.95 20.57
C ALA A 103 -11.77 2.76 20.53
N LYS A 104 -10.65 2.14 20.14
CA LYS A 104 -9.36 2.83 20.01
C LYS A 104 -9.36 3.91 18.93
N LEU A 105 -10.04 3.68 17.81
CA LEU A 105 -10.17 4.68 16.75
C LEU A 105 -11.05 5.87 17.16
N LEU A 106 -12.05 5.63 18.02
CA LEU A 106 -12.84 6.71 18.64
C LEU A 106 -11.96 7.55 19.56
N GLU A 107 -11.25 6.91 20.49
CA GLU A 107 -10.32 7.58 21.40
C GLU A 107 -9.25 8.38 20.64
N ALA A 108 -8.63 7.80 19.62
CA ALA A 108 -7.61 8.49 18.82
C ALA A 108 -8.18 9.72 18.09
N GLY A 109 -9.37 9.60 17.49
CA GLY A 109 -10.02 10.73 16.80
C GLY A 109 -10.39 11.86 17.76
N GLU A 110 -10.89 11.56 18.95
CA GLU A 110 -11.18 12.58 19.98
C GLU A 110 -9.90 13.30 20.44
N LEU A 111 -8.78 12.57 20.55
CA LEU A 111 -7.49 13.17 20.89
C LEU A 111 -6.97 14.06 19.75
N GLU A 112 -7.10 13.65 18.50
CA GLU A 112 -6.74 14.46 17.33
C GLU A 112 -7.55 15.77 17.27
N GLU A 113 -8.86 15.70 17.47
CA GLU A 113 -9.75 16.88 17.49
C GLU A 113 -9.35 17.85 18.60
N ARG A 114 -9.17 17.34 19.82
CA ARG A 114 -8.75 18.17 20.97
C ARG A 114 -7.37 18.77 20.78
N LEU A 115 -6.44 18.05 20.15
CA LEU A 115 -5.11 18.57 19.85
C LEU A 115 -5.19 19.71 18.83
N ALA A 116 -5.98 19.55 17.77
CA ALA A 116 -6.20 20.58 16.77
C ALA A 116 -6.77 21.86 17.37
N ASP A 117 -7.74 21.75 18.29
CA ASP A 117 -8.30 22.90 19.02
C ASP A 117 -7.24 23.64 19.84
N VAL A 118 -6.38 22.90 20.54
CA VAL A 118 -5.29 23.48 21.33
C VAL A 118 -4.27 24.17 20.44
N GLU A 119 -3.87 23.54 19.34
CA GLU A 119 -2.93 24.10 18.36
C GLU A 119 -3.48 25.37 17.72
N ALA A 120 -4.76 25.38 17.36
CA ALA A 120 -5.44 26.57 16.82
C ALA A 120 -5.45 27.72 17.84
N ALA A 121 -5.77 27.44 19.11
CA ALA A 121 -5.76 28.44 20.17
C ALA A 121 -4.36 29.02 20.43
N LEU A 122 -3.31 28.18 20.37
CA LEU A 122 -1.92 28.62 20.52
C LEU A 122 -1.46 29.47 19.31
N GLY A 123 -1.84 29.09 18.10
CA GLY A 123 -1.57 29.86 16.88
C GLY A 123 -2.21 31.26 16.91
N GLN A 124 -3.44 31.39 17.41
CA GLN A 124 -4.09 32.70 17.55
C GLN A 124 -3.39 33.60 18.59
N ARG A 125 -2.88 33.01 19.68
CA ARG A 125 -2.15 33.75 20.71
C ARG A 125 -0.80 34.27 20.23
N SER A 126 -0.07 33.51 19.40
CA SER A 126 1.22 33.95 18.85
C SER A 126 1.04 35.14 17.90
N VAL A 127 0.02 35.11 17.04
CA VAL A 127 -0.34 36.22 16.14
C VAL A 127 -0.70 37.48 16.93
N ARG A 128 -1.45 37.34 18.03
CA ARG A 128 -1.88 38.49 18.86
C ARG A 128 -0.73 39.14 19.65
N LYS A 129 0.34 38.41 19.95
CA LYS A 129 1.50 38.93 20.71
C LYS A 129 2.55 39.61 19.81
N GLY A 130 2.51 39.37 18.50
CA GLY A 130 3.40 40.00 17.51
C GLY A 130 2.87 41.30 16.90
N ARG A 131 1.69 41.78 17.32
CA ARG A 131 1.08 43.06 16.94
C ARG A 131 1.10 44.00 18.13
#